data_AF-A0A2T4MZX7-F1
#
_entry.id   AF-A0A2T4MZX7-F1
#
_cell.length_a   1.000
_cell.length_b   1.000
_cell.length_c   1.000
_cell.angle_alpha   90.00
_cell.angle_beta   90.00
_cell.angle_gamma   90.00
#
_symmetry.space_group_name_H-M   'P 1'
#
loop_
_entity.id
_entity.type
_entity.pdbx_description
1 polymer ?
#
loop_
_entity_poly.entity_id
_entity_poly.type
_entity_poly.pdbx_seq_one_letter_code
_entity_poly.pdbx_strand_id
1 'polypeptide(L)'
;MTSTKLEDGLELALQNIDSGAKKARNITIMKRYFGFDGMGGSSMEEAGRDFELTRESVRQITNRISSAFPSALPLVPAIQDAIKIIGEMMPCAASDAEKKLFELGFISKDFKIEGVINAGKCFGLITSEAEIIKLNDVRFIVSPAHQGLPKAIHSKAIKDISHNGAVSVQELAKLASGASDESALLLVNRIIESMDFVKWIDEDKSWFYFNGRGRNRLVSRLNKIFSVLNHVPVKSLMSGIERSWSKNLKENTTLLPVEQMVNLVKSLNGFSVDGDVISREGGEHYNEEVRPFEMAIVEYINSKEDKIAKEKEIEDAIVMNVQDKYNYSMALNYSPLFMKRERPEGSPEGRYFRGQYVLIGSMR
;
A
#
# COMPACT_ATOMS: atom_id res chain seq x y z
N MET A 1 36.06 -15.25 16.70
CA MET A 1 35.39 -16.47 17.20
C MET A 1 34.67 -17.08 16.02
N THR A 2 34.98 -18.31 15.63
CA THR A 2 34.20 -19.06 14.62
C THR A 2 32.81 -19.28 15.19
N SER A 3 31.86 -18.44 14.80
CA SER A 3 30.46 -18.58 15.19
C SER A 3 29.94 -19.88 14.59
N THR A 4 29.64 -20.87 15.43
CA THR A 4 28.94 -22.09 14.99
C THR A 4 27.58 -21.67 14.46
N LYS A 5 27.22 -22.10 13.25
CA LYS A 5 25.91 -21.78 12.68
C LYS A 5 24.79 -22.43 13.49
N LEU A 6 23.60 -21.85 13.43
CA LEU A 6 22.44 -22.34 14.16
C LEU A 6 22.07 -23.77 13.78
N GLU A 7 22.12 -24.12 12.50
CA GLU A 7 21.80 -25.47 12.02
C GLU A 7 22.73 -26.54 12.59
N ASP A 8 24.05 -26.30 12.60
CA ASP A 8 25.06 -27.22 13.15
C ASP A 8 24.81 -27.43 14.65
N GLY A 9 24.38 -26.35 15.29
CA GLY A 9 24.04 -26.34 16.68
C GLY A 9 22.77 -27.10 17.05
N LEU A 10 21.72 -26.90 16.25
CA LEU A 10 20.43 -27.59 16.40
C LEU A 10 20.62 -29.09 16.17
N GLU A 11 21.48 -29.46 15.23
CA GLU A 11 21.91 -30.84 15.00
C GLU A 11 22.52 -31.48 16.26
N LEU A 12 23.49 -30.80 16.88
CA LEU A 12 24.14 -31.28 18.10
C LEU A 12 23.16 -31.40 19.27
N ALA A 13 22.28 -30.41 19.46
CA ALA A 13 21.25 -30.46 20.49
C ALA A 13 20.30 -31.66 20.29
N LEU A 14 19.86 -31.89 19.05
CA LEU A 14 19.03 -33.02 18.66
C LEU A 14 19.67 -34.38 18.94
N GLN A 15 20.97 -34.51 18.67
CA GLN A 15 21.73 -35.73 18.93
C GLN A 15 21.85 -36.03 20.43
N ASN A 16 21.79 -35.01 21.29
CA ASN A 16 21.89 -35.18 22.74
C ASN A 16 20.53 -35.47 23.42
N ILE A 17 19.41 -35.26 22.73
CA ILE A 17 18.08 -35.56 23.28
C ILE A 17 17.76 -37.05 23.14
N ASP A 18 17.17 -37.64 24.19
CA ASP A 18 16.57 -38.96 24.11
C ASP A 18 15.25 -38.88 23.34
N SER A 19 15.23 -39.47 22.14
CA SER A 19 14.02 -39.59 21.30
C SER A 19 13.50 -41.02 21.21
N GLY A 20 13.97 -41.91 22.10
CA GLY A 20 13.55 -43.31 22.22
C GLY A 20 14.17 -44.25 21.19
N ALA A 21 13.64 -45.48 21.10
CA ALA A 21 14.20 -46.58 20.31
C ALA A 21 14.38 -46.31 18.81
N LYS A 22 13.65 -45.34 18.24
CA LYS A 22 13.74 -44.92 16.82
C LYS A 22 14.31 -43.50 16.69
N LYS A 23 15.41 -43.24 17.40
CA LYS A 23 16.04 -41.92 17.53
C LYS A 23 16.27 -41.20 16.19
N ALA A 24 16.94 -41.85 15.23
CA ALA A 24 17.25 -41.23 13.93
C ALA A 24 15.99 -40.77 13.17
N ARG A 25 14.97 -41.64 13.06
CA ARG A 25 13.70 -41.31 12.41
C ARG A 25 12.99 -40.15 13.09
N ASN A 26 12.90 -40.19 14.42
CA ASN A 26 12.20 -39.19 15.20
C ASN A 26 12.89 -37.82 15.09
N ILE A 27 14.23 -37.80 15.02
CA ILE A 27 15.01 -36.59 14.72
C ILE A 27 14.68 -36.04 13.33
N THR A 28 14.62 -36.88 12.29
CA THR A 28 14.28 -36.43 10.92
C THR A 28 12.89 -35.82 10.85
N ILE A 29 11.87 -36.48 11.42
CA ILE A 29 10.50 -35.97 11.49
C ILE A 29 10.47 -34.59 12.16
N MET A 30 11.21 -34.46 13.26
CA MET A 30 11.26 -33.23 14.03
C MET A 30 11.93 -32.09 13.25
N LYS A 31 13.08 -32.35 12.61
CA LYS A 31 13.76 -31.35 11.77
C LYS A 31 12.84 -30.84 10.69
N ARG A 32 12.12 -31.75 10.04
CA ARG A 32 11.18 -31.40 8.98
C ARG A 32 10.00 -30.59 9.50
N TYR A 33 9.42 -31.00 10.62
CA TYR A 33 8.26 -30.32 11.22
C TYR A 33 8.61 -28.91 11.70
N PHE A 34 9.68 -28.74 12.49
CA PHE A 34 10.07 -27.44 13.03
C PHE A 34 10.91 -26.59 12.07
N GLY A 35 11.40 -27.16 10.96
CA GLY A 35 12.24 -26.46 9.99
C GLY A 35 13.70 -26.32 10.41
N PHE A 36 14.19 -27.21 11.28
CA PHE A 36 15.60 -27.22 11.69
C PHE A 36 16.53 -27.75 10.59
N ASP A 37 15.95 -28.33 9.54
CA ASP A 37 16.62 -28.62 8.26
C ASP A 37 16.79 -27.36 7.38
N GLY A 38 16.31 -26.20 7.84
CA GLY A 38 16.35 -24.94 7.10
C GLY A 38 15.26 -24.79 6.04
N MET A 39 14.32 -25.74 5.92
CA MET A 39 13.34 -25.77 4.81
C MET A 39 12.01 -25.09 5.15
N GLY A 40 11.91 -24.37 6.27
CA GLY A 40 10.74 -23.58 6.63
C GLY A 40 9.69 -24.34 7.45
N GLY A 41 9.98 -25.57 7.86
CA GLY A 41 9.03 -26.41 8.60
C GLY A 41 7.94 -26.99 7.70
N SER A 42 7.06 -27.81 8.29
CA SER A 42 5.94 -28.41 7.57
C SER A 42 4.77 -28.71 8.51
N SER A 43 3.62 -29.10 7.93
CA SER A 43 2.57 -29.73 8.71
C SER A 43 3.04 -31.06 9.33
N MET A 44 2.34 -31.53 10.37
CA MET A 44 2.61 -32.83 10.99
C MET A 44 2.32 -33.97 10.00
N GLU A 45 1.29 -33.81 9.17
CA GLU A 45 0.92 -34.73 8.11
C GLU A 45 2.04 -34.86 7.07
N GLU A 46 2.64 -33.75 6.64
CA GLU A 46 3.79 -33.78 5.73
C GLU A 46 5.02 -34.39 6.38
N ALA A 47 5.34 -34.03 7.63
CA ALA A 47 6.50 -34.56 8.33
C ALA A 47 6.39 -36.08 8.61
N GLY A 48 5.17 -36.62 8.73
CA GLY A 48 4.91 -38.04 8.98
C GLY A 48 4.75 -38.88 7.72
N ARG A 49 4.53 -38.27 6.55
CA ARG A 49 4.15 -38.95 5.30
C ARG A 49 5.15 -40.02 4.87
N ASP A 50 6.43 -39.65 4.82
CA ASP A 50 7.52 -40.52 4.37
C ASP A 50 7.80 -41.68 5.34
N PHE A 51 7.18 -41.66 6.51
CA PHE A 51 7.31 -42.66 7.57
C PHE A 51 6.01 -43.39 7.90
N GLU A 52 4.96 -43.17 7.09
CA GLU A 52 3.62 -43.76 7.26
C GLU A 52 3.03 -43.51 8.67
N LEU A 53 3.31 -42.33 9.24
CA LEU A 53 2.84 -41.96 10.56
C LEU A 53 1.58 -41.09 10.48
N THR A 54 0.69 -41.29 11.46
CA THR A 54 -0.45 -40.40 11.66
C THR A 54 0.01 -39.05 12.21
N ARG A 55 -0.77 -38.00 11.95
CA ARG A 55 -0.60 -36.68 12.56
C ARG A 55 -0.42 -36.74 14.08
N GLU A 56 -1.23 -37.58 14.75
CA GLU A 56 -1.21 -37.73 16.20
C GLU A 56 0.09 -38.39 16.69
N SER A 57 0.62 -39.35 15.96
CA SER A 57 1.93 -39.96 16.27
C SER A 57 3.06 -38.94 16.11
N VAL A 58 3.03 -38.11 15.06
CA VAL A 58 4.00 -37.03 14.87
C VAL A 58 3.93 -36.02 16.03
N ARG A 59 2.71 -35.57 16.41
CA ARG A 59 2.49 -34.68 17.56
C ARG A 59 3.13 -35.21 18.84
N GLN A 60 2.93 -36.49 19.14
CA GLN A 60 3.49 -37.10 20.34
C GLN A 60 5.03 -37.15 20.30
N ILE A 61 5.62 -37.44 19.15
CA ILE A 61 7.08 -37.44 18.96
C ILE A 61 7.63 -36.01 19.15
N THR A 62 7.04 -35.03 18.47
CA THR A 62 7.52 -33.64 18.50
C THR A 62 7.38 -33.04 19.90
N ASN A 63 6.27 -33.28 20.60
CA ASN A 63 6.05 -32.78 21.96
C ASN A 63 7.03 -33.37 22.97
N ARG A 64 7.31 -34.68 22.88
CA ARG A 64 8.30 -35.33 23.75
C ARG A 64 9.67 -34.67 23.58
N ILE A 65 10.11 -34.54 22.34
CA ILE A 65 11.44 -34.00 22.03
C ILE A 65 11.50 -32.51 22.41
N SER A 66 10.52 -31.68 22.03
CA SER A 66 10.52 -30.25 22.34
C SER A 66 10.51 -29.96 23.84
N SER A 67 9.88 -30.82 24.65
CA SER A 67 9.92 -30.67 26.12
C SER A 67 11.30 -30.90 26.73
N ALA A 68 12.19 -31.63 26.04
CA ALA A 68 13.56 -31.88 26.48
C ALA A 68 14.57 -30.84 25.97
N PHE A 69 14.17 -29.95 25.05
CA PHE A 69 15.04 -28.93 24.43
C PHE A 69 15.65 -27.94 25.44
N PRO A 70 14.90 -27.39 26.41
CA PRO A 70 15.45 -26.43 27.36
C PRO A 70 16.65 -26.96 28.17
N SER A 71 16.79 -28.28 28.28
CA SER A 71 17.88 -28.94 29.02
C SER A 71 19.10 -29.30 28.15
N ALA A 72 19.08 -29.04 26.84
CA ALA A 72 20.18 -29.35 25.92
C ALA A 72 21.10 -28.12 25.70
N LEU A 73 22.33 -28.16 26.19
CA LEU A 73 23.38 -27.12 26.01
C LEU A 73 24.38 -27.56 24.91
N PRO A 74 24.89 -26.65 24.04
CA PRO A 74 25.43 -25.30 24.30
C PRO A 74 24.86 -24.15 23.42
N LEU A 75 23.70 -24.33 22.77
CA LEU A 75 23.24 -23.46 21.67
C LEU A 75 22.42 -22.22 22.01
N VAL A 76 22.20 -22.00 23.29
CA VAL A 76 21.30 -20.95 23.78
C VAL A 76 21.75 -19.54 23.33
N PRO A 77 23.05 -19.15 23.38
CA PRO A 77 23.44 -17.78 23.04
C PRO A 77 23.17 -17.40 21.57
N ALA A 78 23.54 -18.27 20.61
CA ALA A 78 23.35 -17.97 19.19
C ALA A 78 21.86 -17.88 18.82
N ILE A 79 21.01 -18.74 19.39
CA ILE A 79 19.56 -18.66 19.18
C ILE A 79 19.00 -17.39 19.82
N GLN A 80 19.43 -17.05 21.04
CA GLN A 80 19.01 -15.83 21.72
C GLN A 80 19.37 -14.57 20.92
N ASP A 81 20.58 -14.49 20.41
CA ASP A 81 21.04 -13.37 19.58
C ASP A 81 20.25 -13.27 18.28
N ALA A 82 20.05 -14.39 17.57
CA ALA A 82 19.27 -14.40 16.34
C ALA A 82 17.80 -14.00 16.58
N ILE A 83 17.19 -14.53 17.64
CA ILE A 83 15.82 -14.19 18.05
C ILE A 83 15.71 -12.72 18.47
N LYS A 84 16.74 -12.16 19.13
CA LYS A 84 16.79 -10.74 19.47
C LYS A 84 16.86 -9.87 18.21
N ILE A 85 17.71 -10.23 17.24
CA ILE A 85 17.79 -9.54 15.94
C ILE A 85 16.45 -9.56 15.22
N ILE A 86 15.78 -10.72 15.17
CA ILE A 86 14.43 -10.83 14.61
C ILE A 86 13.46 -9.88 15.35
N GLY A 87 13.53 -9.87 16.68
CA GLY A 87 12.74 -8.96 17.53
C GLY A 87 12.91 -7.49 17.19
N GLU A 88 14.15 -7.04 16.96
CA GLU A 88 14.48 -5.66 16.59
C GLU A 88 14.02 -5.29 15.17
N MET A 89 13.91 -6.28 14.27
CA MET A 89 13.45 -6.07 12.90
C MET A 89 11.92 -6.14 12.77
N MET A 90 11.20 -6.77 13.70
CA MET A 90 9.75 -6.91 13.61
C MET A 90 9.02 -5.55 13.69
N PRO A 91 7.95 -5.33 12.89
CA PRO A 91 7.48 -6.18 11.80
C PRO A 91 8.34 -6.06 10.53
N CYS A 92 8.68 -7.17 9.88
CA CYS A 92 9.48 -7.19 8.65
C CYS A 92 9.13 -8.34 7.71
N ALA A 93 9.64 -8.33 6.47
CA ALA A 93 9.58 -9.52 5.62
C ALA A 93 10.58 -10.57 6.09
N ALA A 94 10.18 -11.85 6.01
CA ALA A 94 11.02 -12.98 6.40
C ALA A 94 12.36 -12.99 5.64
N SER A 95 12.33 -12.64 4.35
CA SER A 95 13.54 -12.57 3.51
C SER A 95 14.55 -11.53 4.00
N ASP A 96 14.10 -10.44 4.61
CA ASP A 96 15.00 -9.41 5.13
C ASP A 96 15.70 -9.87 6.41
N ALA A 97 14.96 -10.53 7.31
CA ALA A 97 15.54 -11.17 8.50
C ALA A 97 16.48 -12.32 8.13
N GLU A 98 16.12 -13.17 7.15
CA GLU A 98 16.96 -14.25 6.63
C GLU A 98 18.28 -13.69 6.09
N LYS A 99 18.20 -12.64 5.26
CA LYS A 99 19.39 -11.96 4.73
C LYS A 99 20.27 -11.41 5.85
N LYS A 100 19.68 -10.73 6.85
CA LYS A 100 20.43 -10.15 7.96
C LYS A 100 21.14 -11.21 8.81
N LEU A 101 20.46 -12.30 9.16
CA LEU A 101 21.05 -13.39 9.92
C LEU A 101 22.14 -14.13 9.13
N PHE A 102 21.96 -14.29 7.82
CA PHE A 102 23.00 -14.85 6.95
C PHE A 102 24.26 -13.97 6.92
N GLU A 103 24.09 -12.66 6.72
CA GLU A 103 25.21 -11.70 6.70
C GLU A 103 25.97 -11.66 8.03
N LEU A 104 25.28 -11.89 9.15
CA LEU A 104 25.88 -11.99 10.48
C LEU A 104 26.44 -13.39 10.80
N GLY A 105 26.28 -14.36 9.89
CA GLY A 105 26.81 -15.71 10.04
C GLY A 105 26.04 -16.62 10.99
N PHE A 106 24.79 -16.28 11.35
CA PHE A 106 23.95 -17.12 12.22
C PHE A 106 23.36 -18.32 11.47
N ILE A 107 23.03 -18.16 10.19
CA ILE A 107 22.38 -19.19 9.38
C ILE A 107 23.06 -19.34 8.02
N SER A 108 22.86 -20.48 7.36
CA SER A 108 23.19 -20.63 5.94
C SER A 108 22.23 -19.86 5.02
N LYS A 109 22.69 -19.57 3.80
CA LYS A 109 21.99 -18.73 2.82
C LYS A 109 20.54 -19.12 2.53
N ASP A 110 20.26 -20.42 2.48
CA ASP A 110 18.94 -20.96 2.13
C ASP A 110 18.10 -21.33 3.35
N PHE A 111 18.63 -21.13 4.56
CA PHE A 111 17.95 -21.46 5.80
C PHE A 111 16.78 -20.51 6.04
N LYS A 112 15.59 -21.08 6.22
CA LYS A 112 14.35 -20.33 6.43
C LYS A 112 14.13 -19.93 7.88
N ILE A 113 13.63 -18.72 8.09
CA ILE A 113 13.51 -18.10 9.42
C ILE A 113 12.56 -18.84 10.37
N GLU A 114 11.61 -19.61 9.85
CA GLU A 114 10.71 -20.47 10.62
C GLU A 114 11.49 -21.37 11.56
N GLY A 115 12.61 -21.94 11.08
CA GLY A 115 13.47 -22.82 11.88
C GLY A 115 14.04 -22.10 13.11
N VAL A 116 14.46 -20.84 12.95
CA VAL A 116 14.99 -20.02 14.05
C VAL A 116 13.87 -19.68 15.04
N ILE A 117 12.71 -19.24 14.55
CA ILE A 117 11.55 -18.89 15.41
C ILE A 117 11.07 -20.12 16.19
N ASN A 118 10.95 -21.28 15.53
CA ASN A 118 10.54 -22.52 16.16
C ASN A 118 11.57 -23.04 17.16
N ALA A 119 12.87 -22.83 16.91
CA ALA A 119 13.91 -23.11 17.89
C ALA A 119 13.73 -22.23 19.13
N GLY A 120 13.54 -20.92 18.95
CA GLY A 120 13.25 -20.00 20.05
C GLY A 120 12.03 -20.41 20.89
N LYS A 121 10.95 -20.90 20.24
CA LYS A 121 9.78 -21.49 20.90
C LYS A 121 10.13 -22.74 21.71
N CYS A 122 10.92 -23.66 21.16
CA CYS A 122 11.34 -24.87 21.86
C CYS A 122 12.23 -24.57 23.08
N PHE A 123 13.03 -23.49 23.04
CA PHE A 123 13.85 -23.03 24.16
C PHE A 123 13.12 -22.08 25.12
N GLY A 124 11.85 -21.75 24.88
CA GLY A 124 11.04 -20.89 25.75
C GLY A 124 11.52 -19.44 25.82
N LEU A 125 12.11 -18.91 24.75
CA LEU A 125 12.62 -17.53 24.73
C LEU A 125 11.47 -16.51 24.61
N ILE A 126 11.56 -15.37 25.32
CA ILE A 126 10.45 -14.39 25.49
C ILE A 126 9.97 -13.76 24.17
N THR A 127 10.85 -13.61 23.18
CA THR A 127 10.56 -13.11 21.82
C THR A 127 9.94 -14.17 20.88
N SER A 128 9.51 -15.31 21.44
CA SER A 128 8.91 -16.44 20.71
C SER A 128 7.46 -16.22 20.24
N GLU A 129 6.87 -15.05 20.52
CA GLU A 129 5.55 -14.69 20.01
C GLU A 129 5.57 -14.26 18.53
N ALA A 130 6.75 -14.26 17.89
CA ALA A 130 6.85 -14.03 16.46
C ALA A 130 6.00 -15.06 15.68
N GLU A 131 5.19 -14.52 14.78
CA GLU A 131 4.38 -15.27 13.86
C GLU A 131 4.78 -14.95 12.43
N ILE A 132 4.63 -15.94 11.56
CA ILE A 132 4.82 -15.78 10.13
C ILE A 132 3.47 -15.82 9.46
N ILE A 133 3.14 -14.73 8.79
CA ILE A 133 1.94 -14.62 7.97
C ILE A 133 2.33 -14.46 6.50
N LYS A 134 1.48 -14.96 5.60
CA LYS A 134 1.67 -14.80 4.16
C LYS A 134 0.70 -13.75 3.62
N LEU A 135 1.22 -12.81 2.83
CA LEU A 135 0.42 -11.88 2.03
C LEU A 135 1.00 -11.89 0.61
N ASN A 136 0.14 -12.17 -0.37
CA ASN A 136 0.56 -12.52 -1.73
C ASN A 136 1.60 -13.65 -1.69
N ASP A 137 2.77 -13.47 -2.30
CA ASP A 137 3.88 -14.43 -2.26
C ASP A 137 4.99 -14.08 -1.26
N VAL A 138 4.75 -13.10 -0.39
CA VAL A 138 5.71 -12.66 0.63
C VAL A 138 5.32 -13.18 2.01
N ARG A 139 6.31 -13.66 2.76
CA ARG A 139 6.20 -14.04 4.17
C ARG A 139 6.62 -12.86 5.04
N PHE A 140 5.84 -12.55 6.05
CA PHE A 140 6.10 -11.47 7.00
C PHE A 140 6.20 -12.02 8.41
N ILE A 141 7.20 -11.55 9.15
CA ILE A 141 7.38 -11.81 10.57
C ILE A 141 6.72 -10.67 11.34
N VAL A 142 5.77 -11.01 12.20
CA VAL A 142 4.97 -10.06 12.96
C VAL A 142 4.86 -10.48 14.42
N SER A 143 4.70 -9.50 15.30
CA SER A 143 4.25 -9.74 16.68
C SER A 143 2.75 -10.04 16.69
N PRO A 144 2.19 -10.59 17.79
CA PRO A 144 0.74 -10.77 17.93
C PRO A 144 -0.04 -9.46 17.78
N ALA A 145 0.54 -8.35 18.23
CA ALA A 145 -0.05 -7.02 18.08
C ALA A 145 -0.13 -6.54 16.61
N HIS A 146 0.70 -7.11 15.72
CA HIS A 146 0.82 -6.72 14.32
C HIS A 146 0.32 -7.77 13.32
N GLN A 147 -0.36 -8.84 13.76
CA GLN A 147 -0.90 -9.89 12.87
C GLN A 147 -1.71 -9.35 11.68
N GLY A 148 -2.54 -8.32 11.92
CA GLY A 148 -3.37 -7.71 10.88
C GLY A 148 -2.66 -6.66 10.03
N LEU A 149 -1.45 -6.24 10.39
CA LEU A 149 -0.82 -5.03 9.88
C LEU A 149 -0.51 -5.10 8.38
N PRO A 150 0.14 -6.15 7.82
CA PRO A 150 0.42 -6.19 6.39
C PRO A 150 -0.85 -6.11 5.53
N LYS A 151 -1.91 -6.83 5.93
CA LYS A 151 -3.21 -6.78 5.24
C LYS A 151 -3.88 -5.41 5.38
N ALA A 152 -3.74 -4.75 6.54
CA ALA A 152 -4.27 -3.41 6.76
C ALA A 152 -3.56 -2.37 5.88
N ILE A 153 -2.22 -2.38 5.80
CA ILE A 153 -1.42 -1.54 4.90
C ILE A 153 -1.85 -1.76 3.45
N HIS A 154 -1.91 -3.03 3.02
CA HIS A 154 -2.33 -3.36 1.65
C HIS A 154 -3.73 -2.84 1.32
N SER A 155 -4.69 -3.03 2.23
CA SER A 155 -6.07 -2.56 2.05
C SER A 155 -6.17 -1.03 2.07
N LYS A 156 -5.39 -0.36 2.92
CA LYS A 156 -5.33 1.10 2.99
C LYS A 156 -4.77 1.69 1.70
N ALA A 157 -3.70 1.12 1.14
CA ALA A 157 -3.13 1.54 -0.14
C ALA A 157 -4.18 1.52 -1.27
N ILE A 158 -4.89 0.40 -1.42
CA ILE A 158 -5.99 0.27 -2.42
C ILE A 158 -7.07 1.31 -2.19
N LYS A 159 -7.51 1.49 -0.94
CA LYS A 159 -8.55 2.45 -0.60
C LYS A 159 -8.12 3.88 -0.91
N ASP A 160 -6.92 4.28 -0.50
CA ASP A 160 -6.42 5.64 -0.67
C ASP A 160 -6.17 5.97 -2.13
N ILE A 161 -5.48 5.09 -2.88
CA ILE A 161 -5.27 5.26 -4.33
C ILE A 161 -6.63 5.41 -5.04
N SER A 162 -7.64 4.65 -4.62
CA SER A 162 -8.95 4.74 -5.25
C SER A 162 -9.64 6.10 -5.08
N HIS A 163 -9.46 6.74 -3.92
CA HIS A 163 -10.10 8.01 -3.61
C HIS A 163 -9.25 9.22 -4.02
N ASN A 164 -7.93 9.11 -3.88
CA ASN A 164 -6.99 10.24 -3.93
C ASN A 164 -6.08 10.20 -5.16
N GLY A 165 -5.99 9.04 -5.82
CA GLY A 165 -5.24 8.83 -7.06
C GLY A 165 -3.86 8.22 -6.88
N ALA A 166 -3.16 8.56 -5.80
CA ALA A 166 -1.88 7.99 -5.38
C ALA A 166 -1.79 7.98 -3.84
N VAL A 167 -0.80 7.27 -3.29
CA VAL A 167 -0.55 7.24 -1.85
C VAL A 167 0.95 7.26 -1.55
N SER A 168 1.30 7.86 -0.42
CA SER A 168 2.67 7.93 0.09
C SER A 168 3.05 6.68 0.89
N VAL A 169 4.28 6.21 0.71
CA VAL A 169 4.90 5.16 1.54
C VAL A 169 4.94 5.59 3.01
N GLN A 170 5.32 6.83 3.28
CA GLN A 170 5.40 7.41 4.62
C GLN A 170 4.04 7.45 5.30
N GLU A 171 2.98 7.78 4.56
CA GLU A 171 1.61 7.79 5.11
C GLU A 171 1.15 6.38 5.50
N LEU A 172 1.49 5.37 4.70
CA LEU A 172 1.21 3.97 5.03
C LEU A 172 2.04 3.46 6.20
N ALA A 173 3.30 3.91 6.32
CA ALA A 173 4.19 3.51 7.41
C ALA A 173 3.68 3.93 8.78
N LYS A 174 2.91 5.03 8.86
CA LYS A 174 2.24 5.47 10.11
C LYS A 174 1.29 4.42 10.70
N LEU A 175 0.82 3.45 9.91
CA LEU A 175 0.00 2.34 10.41
C LEU A 175 0.80 1.36 11.29
N ALA A 176 2.12 1.29 11.11
CA ALA A 176 3.01 0.40 11.84
C ALA A 176 3.43 1.01 13.20
N SER A 177 2.45 1.46 13.99
CA SER A 177 2.72 2.03 15.31
C SER A 177 3.48 1.04 16.21
N GLY A 178 4.49 1.53 16.91
CA GLY A 178 5.38 0.74 17.77
C GLY A 178 6.55 0.05 17.04
N ALA A 179 6.61 0.12 15.72
CA ALA A 179 7.81 -0.24 14.95
C ALA A 179 8.79 0.94 14.88
N SER A 180 10.07 0.68 14.61
CA SER A 180 10.99 1.74 14.18
C SER A 180 10.60 2.27 12.80
N ASP A 181 10.92 3.53 12.51
CA ASP A 181 10.63 4.15 11.21
C ASP A 181 11.24 3.35 10.04
N GLU A 182 12.46 2.83 10.23
CA GLU A 182 13.14 1.99 9.24
C GLU A 182 12.39 0.69 8.97
N SER A 183 12.00 -0.05 10.02
CA SER A 183 11.24 -1.30 9.88
C SER A 183 9.87 -1.05 9.26
N ALA A 184 9.19 0.03 9.65
CA ALA A 184 7.91 0.42 9.08
C ALA A 184 8.00 0.72 7.57
N LEU A 185 8.99 1.50 7.14
CA LEU A 185 9.21 1.82 5.73
C LEU A 185 9.60 0.56 4.93
N LEU A 186 10.49 -0.27 5.46
CA LEU A 186 10.89 -1.52 4.81
C LEU A 186 9.70 -2.47 4.65
N LEU A 187 8.87 -2.62 5.69
CA LEU A 187 7.65 -3.41 5.66
C LEU A 187 6.71 -2.93 4.55
N VAL A 188 6.41 -1.62 4.51
CA VAL A 188 5.53 -1.04 3.49
C VAL A 188 6.08 -1.28 2.09
N ASN A 189 7.38 -1.07 1.87
CA ASN A 189 8.01 -1.33 0.57
C ASN A 189 7.87 -2.78 0.15
N ARG A 190 8.11 -3.75 1.05
CA ARG A 190 7.93 -5.18 0.75
C ARG A 190 6.49 -5.54 0.41
N ILE A 191 5.53 -4.90 1.07
CA ILE A 191 4.11 -5.06 0.76
C ILE A 191 3.80 -4.50 -0.64
N ILE A 192 4.31 -3.30 -0.97
CA ILE A 192 4.11 -2.67 -2.28
C ILE A 192 4.76 -3.48 -3.40
N GLU A 193 5.99 -3.96 -3.21
CA GLU A 193 6.70 -4.81 -4.17
C GLU A 193 5.96 -6.13 -4.45
N SER A 194 5.15 -6.60 -3.49
CA SER A 194 4.30 -7.78 -3.67
C SER A 194 3.00 -7.51 -4.42
N MET A 195 2.68 -6.25 -4.72
CA MET A 195 1.44 -5.86 -5.41
C MET A 195 1.66 -5.77 -6.92
N ASP A 196 0.69 -6.25 -7.69
CA ASP A 196 0.68 -6.07 -9.13
C ASP A 196 0.33 -4.62 -9.54
N PHE A 197 0.78 -4.22 -10.73
CA PHE A 197 0.42 -2.96 -11.39
C PHE A 197 0.87 -1.68 -10.67
N VAL A 198 1.77 -1.79 -9.69
CA VAL A 198 2.36 -0.64 -9.03
C VAL A 198 3.18 0.18 -10.03
N LYS A 199 2.93 1.49 -10.04
CA LYS A 199 3.80 2.49 -10.68
C LYS A 199 4.18 3.56 -9.67
N TRP A 200 5.47 3.81 -9.57
CA TRP A 200 6.03 4.94 -8.85
C TRP A 200 5.86 6.21 -9.68
N ILE A 201 5.53 7.32 -9.02
CA ILE A 201 5.35 8.61 -9.68
C ILE A 201 6.50 9.58 -9.40
N ASP A 202 7.38 9.25 -8.46
CA ASP A 202 8.57 10.04 -8.12
C ASP A 202 9.84 9.18 -8.19
N GLU A 203 10.99 9.85 -8.29
CA GLU A 203 12.30 9.20 -8.38
C GLU A 203 12.68 8.49 -7.08
N ASP A 204 12.35 9.13 -5.94
CA ASP A 204 12.65 8.62 -4.60
C ASP A 204 11.78 7.43 -4.19
N LYS A 205 10.84 7.00 -5.04
CA LYS A 205 9.87 5.93 -4.75
C LYS A 205 9.14 6.16 -3.42
N SER A 206 8.65 7.38 -3.23
CA SER A 206 7.89 7.77 -2.04
C SER A 206 6.39 7.83 -2.28
N TRP A 207 5.96 7.92 -3.55
CA TRP A 207 4.56 7.88 -3.96
C TRP A 207 4.30 6.90 -5.09
N PHE A 208 3.16 6.20 -5.01
CA PHE A 208 2.77 5.24 -6.03
C PHE A 208 1.26 5.18 -6.25
N TYR A 209 0.88 4.57 -7.37
CA TYR A 209 -0.51 4.25 -7.73
C TYR A 209 -0.59 2.90 -8.47
N PHE A 210 -1.82 2.46 -8.75
CA PHE A 210 -2.06 1.28 -9.60
C PHE A 210 -2.41 1.70 -11.03
N ASN A 211 -1.58 1.28 -11.98
CA ASN A 211 -1.81 1.57 -13.40
C ASN A 211 -2.76 0.54 -14.03
N GLY A 212 -3.89 0.99 -14.58
CA GLY A 212 -4.81 0.14 -15.33
C GLY A 212 -5.61 -0.86 -14.50
N ARG A 213 -5.58 -0.78 -13.16
CA ARG A 213 -6.36 -1.64 -12.26
C ARG A 213 -7.09 -0.82 -11.19
N GLY A 214 -8.32 -1.23 -10.93
CA GLY A 214 -9.15 -0.62 -9.88
C GLY A 214 -9.74 0.73 -10.28
N ARG A 215 -10.54 1.30 -9.38
CA ARG A 215 -11.12 2.64 -9.57
C ARG A 215 -10.11 3.68 -9.14
N ASN A 216 -9.93 4.75 -9.91
CA ASN A 216 -9.13 5.90 -9.51
C ASN A 216 -9.93 7.19 -9.75
N ARG A 217 -10.48 7.76 -8.68
CA ARG A 217 -11.35 8.94 -8.73
C ARG A 217 -10.65 10.15 -9.34
N LEU A 218 -9.36 10.34 -9.06
CA LEU A 218 -8.57 11.44 -9.62
C LEU A 218 -8.45 11.29 -11.13
N VAL A 219 -8.02 10.12 -11.62
CA VAL A 219 -7.91 9.82 -13.06
C VAL A 219 -9.27 9.98 -13.76
N SER A 220 -10.37 9.48 -13.18
CA SER A 220 -11.71 9.69 -13.73
C SER A 220 -12.14 11.16 -13.76
N ARG A 221 -11.59 12.01 -12.89
CA ARG A 221 -11.86 13.45 -12.93
C ARG A 221 -11.00 14.16 -13.95
N LEU A 222 -9.74 13.74 -14.11
CA LEU A 222 -8.88 14.21 -15.19
C LEU A 222 -9.50 13.86 -16.56
N ASN A 223 -9.95 12.63 -16.78
CA ASN A 223 -10.61 12.24 -18.02
C ASN A 223 -11.82 13.13 -18.33
N LYS A 224 -12.72 13.35 -17.37
CA LYS A 224 -13.86 14.24 -17.54
C LYS A 224 -13.48 15.69 -17.85
N ILE A 225 -12.46 16.22 -17.19
CA ILE A 225 -12.01 17.60 -17.43
C ILE A 225 -11.47 17.73 -18.85
N PHE A 226 -10.61 16.78 -19.23
CA PHE A 226 -9.93 16.78 -20.51
C PHE A 226 -10.73 16.16 -21.66
N SER A 227 -11.95 15.68 -21.40
CA SER A 227 -12.93 15.39 -22.44
C SER A 227 -13.58 16.66 -22.97
N VAL A 228 -13.38 17.81 -22.32
CA VAL A 228 -13.95 19.12 -22.69
C VAL A 228 -12.85 20.15 -22.94
N LEU A 229 -11.88 20.22 -22.05
CA LEU A 229 -10.80 21.20 -22.07
C LEU A 229 -9.51 20.57 -22.61
N ASN A 230 -8.71 21.32 -23.34
CA ASN A 230 -7.45 20.81 -23.90
C ASN A 230 -6.23 21.29 -23.13
N HIS A 231 -6.28 22.49 -22.53
CA HIS A 231 -5.19 23.06 -21.76
C HIS A 231 -5.75 23.62 -20.45
N VAL A 232 -5.21 23.16 -19.34
CA VAL A 232 -5.70 23.52 -18.00
C VAL A 232 -4.51 23.88 -17.12
N PRO A 233 -4.43 25.11 -16.59
CA PRO A 233 -3.43 25.46 -15.58
C PRO A 233 -3.57 24.58 -14.33
N VAL A 234 -2.43 24.15 -13.79
CA VAL A 234 -2.32 23.25 -12.63
C VAL A 234 -3.12 23.78 -11.43
N LYS A 235 -3.02 25.08 -11.12
CA LYS A 235 -3.77 25.71 -10.03
C LYS A 235 -5.29 25.54 -10.24
N SER A 236 -5.78 25.88 -11.42
CA SER A 236 -7.20 25.79 -11.78
C SER A 236 -7.71 24.36 -11.77
N LEU A 237 -6.90 23.41 -12.22
CA LEU A 237 -7.19 21.97 -12.16
C LEU A 237 -7.38 21.50 -10.72
N MET A 238 -6.44 21.85 -9.84
CA MET A 238 -6.48 21.49 -8.41
C MET A 238 -7.75 22.03 -7.74
N SER A 239 -8.05 23.31 -7.92
CA SER A 239 -9.27 23.93 -7.40
C SER A 239 -10.54 23.30 -8.00
N GLY A 240 -10.49 22.89 -9.26
CA GLY A 240 -11.59 22.17 -9.92
C GLY A 240 -11.89 20.81 -9.30
N ILE A 241 -10.85 20.03 -9.06
CA ILE A 241 -10.94 18.71 -8.45
C ILE A 241 -11.40 18.80 -7.01
N GLU A 242 -10.80 19.70 -6.22
CA GLU A 242 -11.16 19.92 -4.81
C GLU A 242 -12.65 20.28 -4.66
N ARG A 243 -13.13 21.23 -5.46
CA ARG A 243 -14.55 21.60 -5.51
C ARG A 243 -15.43 20.42 -5.89
N SER A 244 -15.06 19.65 -6.91
CA SER A 244 -15.80 18.43 -7.29
C SER A 244 -15.82 17.38 -6.19
N TRP A 245 -14.79 17.36 -5.34
CA TRP A 245 -14.67 16.42 -4.24
C TRP A 245 -15.45 16.85 -3.00
N SER A 246 -15.58 18.15 -2.76
CA SER A 246 -16.28 18.75 -1.62
C SER A 246 -17.68 18.15 -1.36
N LYS A 247 -18.42 17.82 -2.42
CA LYS A 247 -19.75 17.18 -2.33
C LYS A 247 -19.74 15.88 -1.54
N ASN A 248 -18.68 15.10 -1.70
CA ASN A 248 -18.55 13.75 -1.15
C ASN A 248 -17.24 13.65 -0.35
N LEU A 249 -16.94 14.67 0.46
CA LEU A 249 -15.82 14.61 1.42
C LEU A 249 -16.07 13.45 2.37
N LYS A 250 -15.52 12.28 2.02
CA LYS A 250 -15.34 11.19 2.96
C LYS A 250 -14.10 11.50 3.78
N GLU A 251 -14.03 10.99 5.00
CA GLU A 251 -12.88 11.15 5.91
C GLU A 251 -11.52 10.83 5.28
N ASN A 252 -11.49 10.02 4.21
CA ASN A 252 -10.28 9.58 3.53
C ASN A 252 -9.98 10.28 2.19
N THR A 253 -10.72 11.34 1.83
CA THR A 253 -10.49 12.08 0.59
C THR A 253 -9.53 13.24 0.83
N THR A 254 -8.34 13.18 0.24
CA THR A 254 -7.31 14.22 0.36
C THR A 254 -6.68 14.45 -1.01
N LEU A 255 -6.56 15.71 -1.40
CA LEU A 255 -5.92 16.08 -2.66
C LEU A 255 -4.41 15.81 -2.56
N LEU A 256 -3.81 15.32 -3.65
CA LEU A 256 -2.37 15.14 -3.71
C LEU A 256 -1.65 16.49 -3.60
N PRO A 257 -0.43 16.54 -3.04
CA PRO A 257 0.43 17.71 -3.22
C PRO A 257 0.60 18.05 -4.71
N VAL A 258 0.80 19.33 -5.03
CA VAL A 258 0.83 19.83 -6.42
C VAL A 258 1.85 19.08 -7.29
N GLU A 259 3.06 18.90 -6.77
CA GLU A 259 4.13 18.18 -7.47
C GLU A 259 3.72 16.72 -7.78
N GLN A 260 3.10 16.03 -6.82
CA GLN A 260 2.71 14.64 -6.93
C GLN A 260 1.49 14.48 -7.85
N MET A 261 0.60 15.47 -7.90
CA MET A 261 -0.45 15.53 -8.92
C MET A 261 0.17 15.64 -10.32
N VAL A 262 1.13 16.55 -10.52
CA VAL A 262 1.83 16.72 -11.79
C VAL A 262 2.58 15.44 -12.20
N ASN A 263 3.28 14.82 -11.25
CA ASN A 263 4.01 13.58 -11.45
C ASN A 263 3.08 12.41 -11.81
N LEU A 264 1.93 12.30 -11.14
CA LEU A 264 0.91 11.33 -11.53
C LEU A 264 0.45 11.59 -12.97
N VAL A 265 0.09 12.83 -13.31
CA VAL A 265 -0.37 13.20 -14.65
C VAL A 265 0.66 12.86 -15.72
N LYS A 266 1.94 13.18 -15.50
CA LYS A 266 3.05 12.81 -16.41
C LYS A 266 3.16 11.30 -16.62
N SER A 267 2.76 10.49 -15.65
CA SER A 267 2.79 9.02 -15.74
C SER A 267 1.59 8.42 -16.50
N LEU A 268 0.54 9.22 -16.77
CA LEU A 268 -0.67 8.79 -17.48
C LEU A 268 -0.51 8.95 -18.98
N ASN A 269 -1.04 7.99 -19.74
CA ASN A 269 -1.01 8.05 -21.20
C ASN A 269 -1.93 9.16 -21.73
N GLY A 270 -1.44 9.91 -22.72
CA GLY A 270 -2.20 10.95 -23.43
C GLY A 270 -2.16 12.34 -22.78
N PHE A 271 -1.50 12.49 -21.64
CA PHE A 271 -1.30 13.78 -21.00
C PHE A 271 0.11 14.33 -21.28
N SER A 272 0.22 15.64 -21.42
CA SER A 272 1.47 16.38 -21.46
C SER A 272 1.46 17.47 -20.39
N VAL A 273 2.64 17.84 -19.90
CA VAL A 273 2.80 18.93 -18.93
C VAL A 273 3.89 19.85 -19.44
N ASP A 274 3.54 21.11 -19.65
CA ASP A 274 4.47 22.18 -20.02
C ASP A 274 4.35 23.33 -19.02
N GLY A 275 5.43 23.58 -18.27
CA GLY A 275 5.41 24.50 -17.13
C GLY A 275 4.32 24.16 -16.12
N ASP A 276 3.38 25.09 -15.94
CA ASP A 276 2.22 24.97 -15.06
C ASP A 276 0.92 24.62 -15.80
N VAL A 277 1.00 24.17 -17.05
CA VAL A 277 -0.17 23.81 -17.87
C VAL A 277 -0.15 22.32 -18.17
N ILE A 278 -1.28 21.66 -17.91
CA ILE A 278 -1.52 20.27 -18.30
C ILE A 278 -2.36 20.28 -19.56
N SER A 279 -1.98 19.45 -20.52
CA SER A 279 -2.69 19.31 -21.79
C SER A 279 -3.00 17.85 -22.12
N ARG A 280 -4.02 17.64 -22.95
CA ARG A 280 -4.35 16.32 -23.53
C ARG A 280 -4.75 16.48 -24.98
N GLU A 281 -4.00 15.84 -25.87
CA GLU A 281 -4.36 15.78 -27.29
C GLU A 281 -5.29 14.59 -27.56
N GLY A 282 -6.32 14.80 -28.40
CA GLY A 282 -7.16 13.70 -28.89
C GLY A 282 -8.26 13.23 -27.94
N GLY A 283 -8.87 14.13 -27.16
CA GLY A 283 -10.08 13.83 -26.40
C GLY A 283 -11.27 13.53 -27.31
N GLU A 284 -11.36 12.31 -27.82
CA GLU A 284 -12.58 11.80 -28.45
C GLU A 284 -13.55 11.39 -27.32
N HIS A 285 -14.81 11.80 -27.43
CA HIS A 285 -15.92 11.56 -26.48
C HIS A 285 -16.16 12.64 -25.39
N TYR A 286 -16.63 13.82 -25.83
CA TYR A 286 -17.20 14.86 -24.97
C TYR A 286 -18.40 14.39 -24.11
N ASN A 287 -19.13 13.36 -24.54
CA ASN A 287 -20.52 13.15 -24.11
C ASN A 287 -20.76 12.10 -23.03
N GLU A 288 -19.84 11.16 -22.76
CA GLU A 288 -20.16 10.06 -21.82
C GLU A 288 -19.87 10.41 -20.35
N GLU A 289 -18.92 11.32 -20.08
CA GLU A 289 -18.48 11.62 -18.70
C GLU A 289 -19.07 12.93 -18.10
N VAL A 290 -19.65 13.79 -18.94
CA VAL A 290 -20.12 15.13 -18.55
C VAL A 290 -21.64 15.18 -18.43
N ARG A 291 -22.17 15.73 -17.34
CA ARG A 291 -23.62 15.81 -17.15
C ARG A 291 -24.20 16.90 -18.06
N PRO A 292 -25.45 16.76 -18.54
CA PRO A 292 -26.07 17.74 -19.45
C PRO A 292 -26.02 19.19 -18.95
N PHE A 293 -26.35 19.44 -17.68
CA PHE A 293 -26.29 20.78 -17.10
C PHE A 293 -24.86 21.33 -16.98
N GLU A 294 -23.85 20.48 -16.76
CA GLU A 294 -22.46 20.95 -16.76
C GLU A 294 -22.04 21.37 -18.17
N MET A 295 -22.43 20.59 -19.18
CA MET A 295 -22.12 20.90 -20.57
C MET A 295 -22.84 22.17 -21.04
N ALA A 296 -24.13 22.34 -20.72
CA ALA A 296 -24.88 23.55 -21.05
C ALA A 296 -24.23 24.82 -20.45
N ILE A 297 -23.73 24.74 -19.21
CA ILE A 297 -23.02 25.87 -18.58
C ILE A 297 -21.70 26.12 -19.30
N VAL A 298 -20.94 25.07 -19.65
CA VAL A 298 -19.69 25.20 -20.41
C VAL A 298 -19.94 25.88 -21.75
N GLU A 299 -20.93 25.43 -22.51
CA GLU A 299 -21.30 25.98 -23.81
C GLU A 299 -21.72 27.45 -23.69
N TYR A 300 -22.50 27.79 -22.67
CA TYR A 300 -22.92 29.17 -22.41
C TYR A 300 -21.73 30.09 -22.08
N ILE A 301 -20.79 29.64 -21.22
CA ILE A 301 -19.58 30.41 -20.93
C ILE A 301 -18.74 30.57 -22.20
N ASN A 302 -18.59 29.48 -22.98
CA ASN A 302 -17.78 29.49 -24.19
C ASN A 302 -18.41 30.34 -25.30
N SER A 303 -19.73 30.56 -25.32
CA SER A 303 -20.38 31.41 -26.31
C SER A 303 -20.16 32.91 -26.07
N LYS A 304 -19.63 33.31 -24.90
CA LYS A 304 -19.31 34.71 -24.60
C LYS A 304 -17.98 35.12 -25.22
N GLU A 305 -17.91 36.35 -25.70
CA GLU A 305 -16.69 36.91 -26.31
C GLU A 305 -15.53 36.96 -25.31
N ASP A 306 -15.79 37.41 -24.08
CA ASP A 306 -14.80 37.50 -22.99
C ASP A 306 -14.68 36.21 -22.17
N LYS A 307 -15.44 35.16 -22.53
CA LYS A 307 -15.52 33.87 -21.83
C LYS A 307 -15.90 34.01 -20.34
N ILE A 308 -16.63 35.08 -19.99
CA ILE A 308 -17.13 35.34 -18.64
C ILE A 308 -18.66 35.35 -18.66
N ALA A 309 -19.28 34.59 -17.76
CA ALA A 309 -20.73 34.58 -17.63
C ALA A 309 -21.18 34.94 -16.21
N LYS A 310 -22.27 35.71 -16.09
CA LYS A 310 -22.87 35.98 -14.79
C LYS A 310 -23.85 34.89 -14.41
N GLU A 311 -23.90 34.52 -13.12
CA GLU A 311 -24.75 33.44 -12.58
C GLU A 311 -26.20 33.55 -13.00
N LYS A 312 -26.78 34.75 -12.91
CA LYS A 312 -28.16 35.00 -13.30
C LYS A 312 -28.39 34.83 -14.80
N GLU A 313 -27.41 35.25 -15.61
CA GLU A 313 -27.50 35.10 -17.08
C GLU A 313 -27.41 33.62 -17.50
N ILE A 314 -26.65 32.80 -16.74
CA ILE A 314 -26.59 31.34 -16.93
C ILE A 314 -27.91 30.70 -16.48
N GLU A 315 -28.43 31.07 -15.31
CA GLU A 315 -29.71 30.55 -14.79
C GLU A 315 -30.85 30.83 -15.77
N ASP A 316 -31.01 32.09 -16.21
CA ASP A 316 -32.08 32.52 -17.11
C ASP A 316 -31.99 31.83 -18.50
N ALA A 317 -30.80 31.40 -18.93
CA ALA A 317 -30.59 30.75 -20.21
C ALA A 317 -30.81 29.22 -20.20
N ILE A 318 -30.58 28.56 -19.06
CA ILE A 318 -30.51 27.09 -19.00
C ILE A 318 -31.65 26.48 -18.16
N VAL A 319 -32.16 27.20 -17.16
CA VAL A 319 -33.20 26.70 -16.25
C VAL A 319 -34.57 27.00 -16.83
N MET A 320 -35.31 25.98 -17.27
CA MET A 320 -36.63 26.15 -17.88
C MET A 320 -37.77 25.96 -16.86
N ASN A 321 -37.56 25.15 -15.84
CA ASN A 321 -38.57 24.82 -14.83
C ASN A 321 -37.97 24.72 -13.41
N VAL A 322 -38.83 24.53 -12.40
CA VAL A 322 -38.41 24.47 -10.99
C VAL A 322 -37.53 23.23 -10.71
N GLN A 323 -37.79 22.12 -11.38
CA GLN A 323 -37.04 20.87 -11.22
C GLN A 323 -35.59 21.00 -11.73
N ASP A 324 -35.34 21.85 -12.72
CA ASP A 324 -34.01 22.14 -13.25
C ASP A 324 -33.12 22.89 -12.24
N LYS A 325 -33.70 23.68 -11.34
CA LYS A 325 -32.94 24.51 -10.37
C LYS A 325 -31.99 23.71 -9.50
N TYR A 326 -32.43 22.50 -9.09
CA TYR A 326 -31.57 21.62 -8.30
C TYR A 326 -30.36 21.16 -9.12
N ASN A 327 -30.58 20.65 -10.33
CA ASN A 327 -29.50 20.13 -11.19
C ASN A 327 -28.53 21.24 -11.63
N TYR A 328 -29.06 22.42 -11.94
CA TYR A 328 -28.28 23.62 -12.21
C TYR A 328 -27.40 24.00 -11.01
N SER A 329 -27.97 24.17 -9.82
CA SER A 329 -27.22 24.51 -8.61
C SER A 329 -26.16 23.45 -8.28
N MET A 330 -26.48 22.17 -8.48
CA MET A 330 -25.53 21.08 -8.31
C MET A 330 -24.37 21.12 -9.32
N ALA A 331 -24.65 21.41 -10.59
CA ALA A 331 -23.60 21.58 -11.59
C ALA A 331 -22.74 22.82 -11.26
N LEU A 332 -23.37 23.94 -10.94
CA LEU A 332 -22.71 25.21 -10.68
C LEU A 332 -21.70 25.12 -9.51
N ASN A 333 -22.08 24.42 -8.44
CA ASN A 333 -21.27 24.35 -7.22
C ASN A 333 -20.22 23.23 -7.23
N TYR A 334 -20.40 22.16 -8.01
CA TYR A 334 -19.56 20.95 -7.91
C TYR A 334 -18.94 20.48 -9.24
N SER A 335 -19.20 21.18 -10.35
CA SER A 335 -18.53 20.90 -11.61
C SER A 335 -17.03 21.19 -11.50
N PRO A 336 -16.17 20.28 -12.00
CA PRO A 336 -14.75 20.56 -12.13
C PRO A 336 -14.41 21.41 -13.36
N LEU A 337 -15.36 21.71 -14.26
CA LEU A 337 -15.07 22.30 -15.59
C LEU A 337 -14.98 23.83 -15.60
N PHE A 338 -15.62 24.48 -14.62
CA PHE A 338 -15.67 25.94 -14.51
C PHE A 338 -15.65 26.34 -13.04
N MET A 339 -15.26 27.58 -12.77
CA MET A 339 -15.14 28.12 -11.42
C MET A 339 -15.58 29.57 -11.35
N LYS A 340 -15.79 30.06 -10.13
CA LYS A 340 -15.98 31.49 -9.89
C LYS A 340 -14.72 32.24 -10.27
N ARG A 341 -14.86 33.37 -10.95
CA ARG A 341 -13.73 34.21 -11.37
C ARG A 341 -13.03 34.79 -10.13
N GLU A 342 -11.75 34.48 -9.95
CA GLU A 342 -10.90 35.08 -8.92
C GLU A 342 -10.71 36.58 -9.20
N ARG A 343 -10.56 37.38 -8.14
CA ARG A 343 -10.14 38.78 -8.28
C ARG A 343 -8.64 38.86 -8.60
N PRO A 344 -8.19 39.96 -9.22
CA PRO A 344 -6.78 40.14 -9.56
C PRO A 344 -5.85 40.07 -8.34
N GLU A 345 -4.58 39.74 -8.60
CA GLU A 345 -3.49 39.81 -7.61
C GLU A 345 -3.46 41.18 -6.93
N GLY A 346 -3.33 41.18 -5.60
CA GLY A 346 -3.45 42.37 -4.74
C GLY A 346 -4.80 42.50 -4.00
N SER A 347 -5.81 41.69 -4.35
CA SER A 347 -6.96 41.46 -3.48
C SER A 347 -6.62 40.42 -2.40
N PRO A 348 -7.28 40.44 -1.21
CA PRO A 348 -7.12 39.36 -0.23
C PRO A 348 -7.41 38.00 -0.89
N GLU A 349 -6.55 37.00 -0.65
CA GLU A 349 -6.71 35.65 -1.20
C GLU A 349 -8.12 35.11 -0.94
N GLY A 350 -8.68 34.41 -1.94
CA GLY A 350 -10.01 33.80 -1.85
C GLY A 350 -11.19 34.74 -2.11
N ARG A 351 -10.98 35.99 -2.56
CA ARG A 351 -12.08 36.84 -3.03
C ARG A 351 -12.40 36.62 -4.50
N TYR A 352 -13.66 36.30 -4.77
CA TYR A 352 -14.19 36.13 -6.12
C TYR A 352 -14.99 37.35 -6.59
N PHE A 353 -15.12 37.53 -7.90
CA PHE A 353 -16.17 38.37 -8.45
C PHE A 353 -17.53 37.74 -8.13
N ARG A 354 -18.48 38.56 -7.68
CA ARG A 354 -19.78 38.05 -7.23
C ARG A 354 -20.54 37.50 -8.44
N GLY A 355 -20.79 36.19 -8.42
CA GLY A 355 -21.60 35.50 -9.42
C GLY A 355 -21.02 35.58 -10.83
N GLN A 356 -19.70 35.64 -11.01
CA GLN A 356 -19.07 35.53 -12.33
C GLN A 356 -18.34 34.19 -12.43
N TYR A 357 -18.52 33.49 -13.55
CA TYR A 357 -17.95 32.18 -13.81
C TYR A 357 -17.11 32.19 -15.09
N VAL A 358 -16.05 31.39 -15.07
CA VAL A 358 -15.10 31.15 -16.18
C VAL A 358 -14.80 29.66 -16.26
N LEU A 359 -14.40 29.16 -17.44
CA LEU A 359 -13.85 27.81 -17.56
C LEU A 359 -12.52 27.70 -16.81
N ILE A 360 -12.19 26.52 -16.27
CA ILE A 360 -10.91 26.32 -15.57
C ILE A 360 -9.71 26.23 -16.52
N GLY A 361 -9.97 26.15 -17.82
CA GLY A 361 -8.97 26.01 -18.89
C GLY A 361 -9.59 26.37 -20.24
N SER A 362 -8.84 26.14 -21.32
CA SER A 362 -9.29 26.45 -22.68
C SER A 362 -9.88 25.22 -23.38
N MET A 363 -10.96 25.45 -24.12
CA MET A 363 -11.43 24.55 -25.16
C MET A 363 -10.58 24.76 -26.42
N ARG A 364 -10.72 23.86 -27.40
CA ARG A 364 -10.10 24.01 -28.72
C ARG A 364 -10.68 25.21 -29.47
#